data_AF-A0A3A1XK75-F1
#
_entry.id   AF-A0A3A1XK75-F1
#
_cell.length_a   1.000
_cell.length_b   1.000
_cell.length_c   1.000
_cell.angle_alpha   90.00
_cell.angle_beta   90.00
_cell.angle_gamma   90.00
#
_symmetry.space_group_name_H-M   'P 1'
#
loop_
_entity.id
_entity.type
_entity.pdbx_description
1 polymer ?
#
loop_
_entity_poly.entity_id
_entity_poly.type
_entity_poly.pdbx_seq_one_letter_code
_entity_poly.pdbx_strand_id
1 'polypeptide(L)'
;QSSTGFALATDIAEWLVKKGVPFRNAHTLSGLCVKRAEGIGGDLADLSDDDFSNILSGFVDSAEIANIRTILTSAGSVSARCGRGGTAFARVKEQIVEAENAMDNYYKFANSKSDGSAYISPIK
;
A
#
# COMPACT_ATOMS: atom_id res chain seq x y z
N GLN A 1 -4.96 1.75 -23.04
CA GLN A 1 -5.07 2.76 -21.95
C GLN A 1 -5.16 1.97 -20.65
N SER A 2 -4.29 2.21 -19.66
CA SER A 2 -4.25 1.42 -18.41
C SER A 2 -5.58 1.50 -17.67
N SER A 3 -6.04 0.36 -17.14
CA SER A 3 -7.32 0.24 -16.43
C SER A 3 -7.28 0.85 -15.02
N THR A 4 -6.08 1.10 -14.48
CA THR A 4 -5.87 1.60 -13.11
C THR A 4 -4.93 2.81 -13.03
N GLY A 5 -4.51 3.39 -14.16
CA GLY A 5 -3.58 4.53 -14.17
C GLY A 5 -2.20 4.20 -13.60
N PHE A 6 -1.72 2.96 -13.77
CA PHE A 6 -0.42 2.48 -13.28
C PHE A 6 -0.19 2.62 -11.77
N ALA A 7 -1.24 2.48 -10.95
CA ALA A 7 -1.12 2.53 -9.48
C ALA A 7 -0.02 1.60 -8.91
N LEU A 8 0.22 0.46 -9.57
CA LEU A 8 1.23 -0.53 -9.20
C LEU A 8 2.69 -0.14 -9.53
N ALA A 9 2.92 0.99 -10.21
CA ALA A 9 4.27 1.47 -10.48
C ALA A 9 5.05 1.75 -9.19
N THR A 10 4.36 2.28 -8.17
CA THR A 10 4.96 2.52 -6.85
C THR A 10 5.37 1.21 -6.18
N ASP A 11 4.58 0.14 -6.36
CA ASP A 11 4.91 -1.18 -5.83
C ASP A 11 6.18 -1.76 -6.47
N ILE A 12 6.42 -1.52 -7.77
CA ILE A 12 7.70 -1.88 -8.43
C ILE A 12 8.87 -1.14 -7.77
N ALA A 13 8.75 0.17 -7.58
CA ALA A 13 9.82 0.96 -6.97
C ALA A 13 10.13 0.49 -5.54
N GLU A 14 9.11 0.22 -4.74
CA GLU A 14 9.29 -0.30 -3.38
C GLU A 14 9.89 -1.70 -3.34
N TRP A 15 9.48 -2.57 -4.26
CA TRP A 15 10.05 -3.91 -4.38
C TRP A 15 11.54 -3.84 -4.72
N LEU A 16 11.95 -2.96 -5.64
CA LEU A 16 13.36 -2.72 -5.95
C LEU A 16 14.14 -2.19 -4.75
N VAL A 17 13.58 -1.23 -3.99
CA VAL A 17 14.21 -0.71 -2.77
C VAL A 17 14.42 -1.81 -1.72
N LYS A 18 13.44 -2.70 -1.55
CA LYS A 18 13.58 -3.87 -0.66
C LYS A 18 14.69 -4.84 -1.08
N LYS A 19 15.08 -4.83 -2.36
CA LYS A 19 16.22 -5.59 -2.91
C LYS A 19 17.55 -4.82 -2.86
N GLY A 20 17.58 -3.63 -2.25
CA GLY A 20 18.79 -2.83 -2.09
C GLY A 20 19.06 -1.83 -3.22
N VAL A 21 18.15 -1.72 -4.20
CA VAL A 21 18.29 -0.72 -5.27
C VAL A 21 18.04 0.68 -4.67
N PRO A 22 18.94 1.66 -4.85
CA PRO A 22 18.73 3.02 -4.36
C PRO A 22 17.42 3.61 -4.90
N PHE A 23 16.68 4.33 -4.05
CA PHE A 23 15.35 4.85 -4.40
C PHE A 23 15.30 5.63 -5.72
N ARG A 24 16.32 6.46 -5.99
CA ARG A 24 16.42 7.21 -7.26
C ARG A 24 16.40 6.28 -8.49
N ASN A 25 17.13 5.17 -8.41
CA ASN A 25 17.20 4.19 -9.49
C ASN A 25 15.89 3.41 -9.55
N ALA A 26 15.36 2.96 -8.41
CA ALA A 26 14.09 2.25 -8.34
C ALA A 26 12.93 3.04 -8.95
N HIS A 27 12.82 4.34 -8.63
CA HIS A 27 11.82 5.23 -9.24
C HIS A 27 12.04 5.36 -10.75
N THR A 28 13.28 5.51 -11.21
CA THR A 28 13.58 5.63 -12.65
C THR A 28 13.17 4.35 -13.39
N LEU A 29 13.53 3.19 -12.85
CA LEU A 29 13.22 1.87 -13.42
C LEU A 29 11.71 1.62 -13.47
N SER A 30 10.99 1.95 -12.41
CA SER A 30 9.51 1.89 -12.40
C SER A 30 8.90 2.76 -13.50
N GLY A 31 9.40 3.99 -13.70
CA GLY A 31 8.97 4.86 -14.80
C GLY A 31 9.26 4.28 -16.19
N LEU A 32 10.37 3.57 -16.36
CA LEU A 32 10.68 2.86 -17.62
C LEU A 32 9.69 1.72 -17.87
N CYS A 33 9.28 0.98 -16.84
CA CYS A 33 8.23 -0.04 -16.96
C CYS A 33 6.90 0.59 -17.41
N VAL A 34 6.49 1.71 -16.80
CA VAL A 34 5.28 2.44 -17.21
C VAL A 34 5.38 2.87 -18.68
N LYS A 35 6.47 3.53 -19.07
CA LYS A 35 6.69 3.96 -20.46
C LYS A 35 6.64 2.79 -21.45
N ARG A 36 7.18 1.64 -21.08
CA ARG A 36 7.15 0.43 -21.91
C ARG A 36 5.73 -0.12 -22.06
N ALA A 37 4.97 -0.17 -20.96
CA ALA A 37 3.58 -0.62 -20.95
C ALA A 37 2.69 0.29 -21.80
N GLU A 38 2.87 1.60 -21.69
CA GLU A 38 2.21 2.58 -22.58
C GLU A 38 2.57 2.35 -24.05
N GLY A 39 3.85 2.06 -24.34
CA GLY A 39 4.33 1.79 -25.69
C GLY A 39 3.69 0.56 -26.36
N ILE A 40 3.21 -0.42 -25.59
CA ILE A 40 2.42 -1.56 -26.09
C ILE A 40 0.91 -1.34 -25.99
N GLY A 41 0.47 -0.19 -25.50
CA GLY A 41 -0.94 0.14 -25.27
C GLY A 41 -1.59 -0.59 -24.09
N GLY A 42 -0.80 -1.31 -23.28
CA GLY A 42 -1.23 -2.17 -22.18
C GLY A 42 -0.98 -1.58 -20.79
N ASP A 43 -0.93 -2.48 -19.80
CA ASP A 43 -0.62 -2.20 -18.39
C ASP A 43 0.71 -2.87 -17.95
N LEU A 44 1.16 -2.61 -16.72
CA LEU A 44 2.39 -3.19 -16.17
C LEU A 44 2.37 -4.73 -16.12
N ALA A 45 1.19 -5.32 -15.92
CA ALA A 45 1.03 -6.78 -15.91
C ALA A 45 1.23 -7.41 -17.30
N ASP A 46 1.05 -6.63 -18.38
CA ASP A 46 1.16 -7.08 -19.76
C ASP A 46 2.62 -7.08 -20.28
N LEU A 47 3.55 -6.51 -19.52
CA LEU A 47 4.97 -6.56 -19.85
C LEU A 47 5.46 -8.01 -19.83
N SER A 48 6.28 -8.36 -20.83
CA SER A 48 6.92 -9.67 -20.90
C SER A 48 8.06 -9.82 -19.88
N ASP A 49 8.49 -11.05 -19.61
CA ASP A 49 9.65 -11.29 -18.74
C ASP A 49 10.93 -10.71 -19.34
N ASP A 50 11.02 -10.67 -20.67
CA ASP A 50 12.11 -10.01 -21.40
C ASP A 50 12.07 -8.48 -21.21
N ASP A 51 10.89 -7.86 -21.21
CA ASP A 51 10.75 -6.42 -20.93
C ASP A 51 11.27 -6.09 -19.53
N PHE A 52 10.87 -6.86 -18.51
CA PHE A 52 11.39 -6.69 -17.15
C PHE A 52 12.89 -6.95 -17.05
N SER A 53 13.37 -8.04 -17.67
CA SER A 53 14.78 -8.38 -17.68
C SER A 53 15.63 -7.28 -18.31
N ASN A 54 15.19 -6.73 -19.45
CA ASN A 54 15.89 -5.65 -20.13
C ASN A 54 15.92 -4.36 -19.31
N ILE A 55 14.82 -3.99 -18.66
CA ILE A 55 14.73 -2.75 -17.89
C ILE A 55 15.52 -2.86 -16.58
N LEU A 56 15.41 -4.00 -15.88
CA LEU A 56 15.94 -4.19 -14.53
C LEU A 56 17.35 -4.80 -14.49
N SER A 57 17.92 -5.16 -15.65
CA SER A 57 19.25 -5.74 -15.76
C SER A 57 20.31 -4.88 -15.05
N GLY A 58 21.19 -5.56 -14.30
CA GLY A 58 22.26 -4.91 -13.54
C GLY A 58 21.83 -4.30 -12.19
N PHE A 59 20.55 -4.33 -11.86
CA PHE A 59 20.04 -3.91 -10.55
C PHE A 59 19.53 -5.06 -9.68
N VAL A 60 19.03 -6.12 -10.30
CA VAL A 60 18.44 -7.28 -9.61
C VAL A 60 18.81 -8.56 -10.38
N ASP A 61 19.04 -9.66 -9.66
CA ASP A 61 19.31 -10.97 -10.25
C ASP A 61 18.11 -11.49 -11.07
N SER A 62 18.37 -12.15 -12.20
CA SER A 62 17.31 -12.67 -13.08
C SER A 62 16.32 -13.61 -12.37
N ALA A 63 16.81 -14.39 -11.39
CA ALA A 63 15.95 -15.27 -10.59
C ALA A 63 14.93 -14.49 -9.73
N GLU A 64 15.29 -13.28 -9.30
CA GLU A 64 14.41 -12.40 -8.52
C GLU A 64 13.47 -11.60 -9.43
N ILE A 65 13.90 -11.26 -10.65
CA ILE A 65 13.03 -10.60 -11.64
C ILE A 65 11.79 -11.45 -11.94
N ALA A 66 11.92 -12.78 -11.98
CA ALA A 66 10.78 -13.69 -12.15
C ALA A 66 9.69 -13.53 -11.07
N ASN A 67 10.05 -13.04 -9.88
CA ASN A 67 9.11 -12.83 -8.77
C ASN A 67 8.35 -11.50 -8.87
N ILE A 68 8.67 -10.60 -9.81
CA ILE A 68 8.04 -9.28 -9.90
C ILE A 68 6.53 -9.38 -10.14
N ARG A 69 6.06 -10.41 -10.85
CA ARG A 69 4.63 -10.61 -11.12
C ARG A 69 3.79 -10.80 -9.85
N THR A 70 4.40 -11.26 -8.76
CA THR A 70 3.71 -11.45 -7.48
C THR A 70 3.21 -10.14 -6.86
N ILE A 71 3.85 -9.01 -7.18
CA ILE A 71 3.46 -7.68 -6.69
C ILE A 71 2.55 -6.93 -7.66
N LEU A 72 2.41 -7.39 -8.91
CA LEU A 72 1.61 -6.72 -9.95
C LEU A 72 0.14 -7.12 -9.89
N THR A 73 -0.42 -7.19 -8.68
CA THR A 73 -1.82 -7.48 -8.44
C THR A 73 -2.37 -6.56 -7.35
N SER A 74 -3.65 -6.22 -7.42
CA SER A 74 -4.30 -5.41 -6.38
C SER A 74 -4.19 -6.08 -5.00
N ALA A 75 -4.33 -7.41 -4.94
CA ALA A 75 -4.18 -8.16 -3.70
C ALA A 75 -2.74 -8.11 -3.13
N GLY A 76 -1.73 -8.20 -4.01
CA GLY A 76 -0.33 -8.05 -3.65
C GLY A 76 -0.02 -6.66 -3.11
N SER A 77 -0.46 -5.61 -3.81
CA SER A 77 -0.28 -4.21 -3.41
C SER A 77 -0.93 -3.93 -2.04
N VAL A 78 -2.19 -4.33 -1.84
CA VAL A 78 -2.89 -4.18 -0.55
C VAL A 78 -2.15 -4.90 0.58
N SER A 79 -1.69 -6.13 0.33
CA SER A 79 -1.00 -6.94 1.34
C SER A 79 0.39 -6.39 1.69
N ALA A 80 1.08 -5.75 0.74
CA ALA A 80 2.42 -5.18 0.94
C ALA A 80 2.41 -3.97 1.89
N ARG A 81 1.28 -3.27 2.01
CA ARG A 81 1.08 -2.14 2.96
C ARG A 81 0.79 -2.66 4.37
N CYS A 82 1.76 -3.37 4.95
CA CYS A 82 1.63 -4.06 6.24
C CYS A 82 2.17 -3.30 7.45
N GLY A 83 2.57 -2.03 7.29
CA GLY A 83 2.89 -1.14 8.42
C GLY A 83 1.65 -0.77 9.25
N ARG A 84 1.85 -0.20 10.45
CA ARG A 84 0.74 0.29 11.28
C ARG A 84 -0.09 1.31 10.49
N GLY A 85 -1.42 1.15 10.51
CA GLY A 85 -2.35 1.98 9.71
C GLY A 85 -2.40 1.62 8.22
N GLY A 86 -1.67 0.59 7.78
CA GLY A 86 -1.66 0.15 6.40
C GLY A 86 -2.93 -0.61 5.98
N THR A 87 -3.05 -0.87 4.68
CA THR A 87 -4.24 -1.51 4.07
C THR A 87 -4.22 -3.03 4.11
N ALA A 88 -3.12 -3.65 4.55
CA ALA A 88 -3.05 -5.11 4.66
C ALA A 88 -4.15 -5.63 5.60
N PHE A 89 -4.76 -6.78 5.26
CA PHE A 89 -5.91 -7.31 6.00
C PHE A 89 -5.66 -7.45 7.50
N ALA A 90 -4.48 -7.93 7.90
CA ALA A 90 -4.08 -8.02 9.31
C ALA A 90 -4.07 -6.65 10.00
N ARG A 91 -3.58 -5.60 9.31
CA ARG A 91 -3.53 -4.22 9.82
C ARG A 91 -4.90 -3.58 9.89
N VAL A 92 -5.80 -3.87 8.95
CA VAL A 92 -7.18 -3.40 8.99
C VAL A 92 -7.94 -4.06 10.14
N LYS A 93 -7.72 -5.36 10.39
CA LYS A 93 -8.30 -6.07 11.52
C LYS A 93 -7.85 -5.48 12.87
N GLU A 94 -6.57 -5.14 13.00
CA GLU A 94 -6.05 -4.41 14.17
C GLU A 94 -6.72 -3.04 14.34
N GLN A 95 -6.85 -2.27 13.25
CA GLN A 95 -7.53 -0.96 13.28
C GLN A 95 -9.00 -1.05 13.70
N ILE A 96 -9.73 -2.10 13.27
CA ILE A 96 -11.11 -2.34 13.70
C ILE A 96 -11.18 -2.55 15.21
N VAL A 97 -10.31 -3.39 15.77
CA VAL A 97 -10.27 -3.64 17.22
C VAL A 97 -9.89 -2.37 17.99
N GLU A 98 -8.92 -1.60 17.50
CA GLU A 98 -8.56 -0.30 18.09
C GLU A 98 -9.75 0.68 18.08
N ALA A 99 -10.51 0.71 16.98
CA ALA A 99 -11.70 1.56 16.85
C ALA A 99 -12.85 1.13 17.76
N GLU A 100 -13.11 -0.17 17.90
CA GLU A 100 -14.10 -0.72 18.83
C GLU A 100 -13.79 -0.31 20.28
N ASN A 101 -12.54 -0.48 20.70
CA ASN A 101 -12.09 -0.05 22.03
C ASN A 101 -12.23 1.46 22.26
N ALA A 102 -11.94 2.26 21.24
CA ALA A 102 -12.13 3.72 21.31
C ALA A 102 -13.61 4.08 21.43
N MET A 103 -14.48 3.43 20.67
CA MET A 103 -15.93 3.62 20.73
C MET A 103 -16.49 3.29 22.11
N ASP A 104 -16.03 2.22 22.76
CA ASP A 104 -16.44 1.89 24.13
C ASP A 104 -16.14 3.00 25.13
N ASN A 105 -14.97 3.64 25.00
CA ASN A 105 -14.60 4.77 25.85
C ASN A 105 -15.49 5.99 25.56
N TYR A 106 -15.79 6.27 24.30
CA TYR A 106 -16.71 7.35 23.93
C TYR A 106 -18.13 7.09 24.42
N TYR A 107 -18.63 5.85 24.34
CA TYR A 107 -19.93 5.48 24.89
C TYR A 107 -19.99 5.67 26.40
N LYS A 108 -18.95 5.24 27.15
CA LYS A 108 -18.87 5.47 28.60
C LYS A 108 -18.87 6.97 28.93
N PHE A 109 -18.07 7.76 28.21
CA PHE A 109 -18.04 9.21 28.40
C PHE A 109 -19.40 9.85 28.12
N ALA A 110 -20.03 9.54 26.98
CA ALA A 110 -21.31 10.12 26.57
C ALA A 110 -22.46 9.79 27.53
N ASN A 111 -22.40 8.65 28.22
CA ASN A 111 -23.40 8.23 29.20
C ASN A 111 -23.01 8.55 30.66
N SER A 112 -21.84 9.14 30.89
CA SER A 112 -21.43 9.54 32.24
C SER A 112 -22.28 10.71 32.73
N LYS A 113 -22.59 10.71 34.03
CA LYS A 113 -23.15 11.90 34.68
C LYS A 113 -22.00 12.71 35.22
N SER A 114 -21.99 14.01 34.93
CA SER A 114 -21.02 14.91 35.53
C SER A 114 -21.28 14.99 37.05
N ASP A 115 -20.25 14.69 37.83
CA ASP A 115 -20.20 14.81 39.30
C ASP A 115 -19.44 16.08 39.75
N GLY A 116 -19.06 16.92 38.78
CA GLY A 116 -18.38 18.18 39.05
C GLY A 116 -19.30 19.21 39.69
N SER A 117 -18.77 20.01 40.62
CA SER A 117 -19.51 21.10 41.29
C SER A 117 -20.03 22.19 40.35
N ALA A 118 -19.55 22.22 39.10
CA ALA A 118 -20.03 23.09 38.03
C ALA A 118 -21.28 22.55 37.30
N TYR A 119 -21.65 21.28 37.49
CA TYR A 119 -22.82 20.68 36.87
C TYR A 119 -24.08 21.01 37.68
N ILE A 120 -24.83 22.03 37.24
CA ILE A 120 -26.16 22.34 37.73
C ILE A 120 -27.16 21.71 36.76
N SER A 121 -27.85 20.64 37.18
CA SER A 121 -28.91 20.03 36.37
C SER A 121 -29.95 21.09 36.03
N PRO A 122 -30.26 21.35 34.75
CA PRO A 122 -31.31 22.27 34.39
C PRO A 122 -32.64 21.61 34.74
N ILE A 123 -33.25 22.14 35.81
CA ILE A 123 -34.65 21.95 36.21
C ILE A 123 -34.89 20.73 37.12
N LYS A 124 -35.56 21.04 38.24
CA LYS A 124 -36.12 20.17 39.27
C LYS A 124 -37.64 20.25 39.16
#